data_AF-I7ZD94-F1
#
_entry.id   AF-I7ZD94-F1
#
_cell.length_a   1.000
_cell.length_b   1.000
_cell.length_c   1.000
_cell.angle_alpha   90.00
_cell.angle_beta   90.00
_cell.angle_gamma   90.00
#
_symmetry.space_group_name_H-M   'P 1'
#
loop_
_entity.id
_entity.type
_entity.pdbx_description
1 polymer ?
#
loop_
_entity_poly.entity_id
_entity_poly.type
_entity_poly.pdbx_seq_one_letter_code
_entity_poly.pdbx_strand_id
1 'polypeptide(L)'
;MNLLLLSASLFALAAGPVLYVAARRRLGLLAFLDGFVLVAISGLVLLEVLPATLESGGFWALVFLALGALGPTVLENQLHHARRAHVATLALSIAGLVMHSVGDGTALAPQHHGEIHLALALAICVHSIPVGLAVWWLLYPVFGYAVPALSIAAMAAGTVAGYAFADTLGGWLGATGWAWLQALVAGSILHVVFGRPHLERGSNERLTHPLFEGSGNVIAVAALLLLENLHPAEEHAGHGGHAGHADYLHPLVDLVLDSAPALLAAFALTLALAVWNARRSRSPAGRSGWLDLLCGLPSEPLYRRHAASGESLLRGLLQLAAGPQLTLAGLALSLALLGLPMTVLAAGCVLLLSLVTGLVLPRLFRDASQPRFEFAPEPIVGRACDLHDHVSPFTIAAPARAPLRSINPAPPATPSADRLWPFESQLPWLICGLLVATLGLPYLNEGLWLSLPPGLQLALAVGIGALLGATAIGAVPIAAMLLATGAPAGVALGLLVASGAALPRRWPLLRSLHGRRFASVHAACFILGACVIGLLLDRFVAVPSARAHAEPGMLHLICLGLLLLLAVVALLRRGGRELFATLFFPKAL
;
A
#
# COMPACT_ATOMS: atom_id res chain seq x y z
N MET A 1 -24.27 -7.65 31.00
CA MET A 1 -23.27 -6.90 30.21
C MET A 1 -23.25 -7.36 28.75
N ASN A 2 -23.13 -8.66 28.45
CA ASN A 2 -22.96 -9.17 27.08
C ASN A 2 -24.13 -8.87 26.14
N LEU A 3 -25.38 -8.98 26.61
CA LEU A 3 -26.54 -8.59 25.81
C LEU A 3 -26.58 -7.08 25.51
N LEU A 4 -26.07 -6.24 26.41
CA LEU A 4 -25.96 -4.80 26.17
C LEU A 4 -24.92 -4.51 25.09
N LEU A 5 -23.76 -5.17 25.15
CA LEU A 5 -22.70 -5.04 24.14
C LEU A 5 -23.15 -5.57 22.76
N LEU A 6 -23.85 -6.71 22.73
CA LEU A 6 -24.50 -7.21 21.52
C LEU A 6 -25.50 -6.20 20.96
N SER A 7 -26.37 -5.63 21.81
CA SER A 7 -27.31 -4.61 21.34
C SER A 7 -26.58 -3.36 20.81
N ALA A 8 -25.50 -2.95 21.47
CA ALA A 8 -24.70 -1.81 21.07
C ALA A 8 -24.01 -2.02 19.72
N SER A 9 -23.47 -3.22 19.45
CA SER A 9 -22.87 -3.54 18.14
C SER A 9 -23.92 -3.56 17.01
N LEU A 10 -25.11 -4.10 17.27
CA LEU A 10 -26.22 -4.07 16.32
C LEU A 10 -26.70 -2.64 16.03
N PHE A 11 -26.82 -1.79 17.05
CA PHE A 11 -27.15 -0.38 16.87
C PHE A 11 -26.04 0.37 16.13
N ALA A 12 -24.77 0.08 16.43
CA ALA A 12 -23.62 0.65 15.74
C ALA A 12 -23.63 0.30 14.24
N LEU A 13 -23.89 -0.96 13.90
CA LEU A 13 -24.03 -1.40 12.51
C LEU A 13 -25.20 -0.69 11.79
N ALA A 14 -26.33 -0.55 12.49
CA ALA A 14 -27.51 0.16 11.97
C ALA A 14 -27.35 1.70 11.90
N ALA A 15 -26.31 2.27 12.51
CA ALA A 15 -26.03 3.71 12.42
C ALA A 15 -25.53 4.13 11.04
N GLY A 16 -24.92 3.22 10.27
CA GLY A 16 -24.37 3.47 8.93
C GLY A 16 -25.35 4.16 7.96
N PRO A 17 -26.55 3.59 7.72
CA PRO A 17 -27.59 4.21 6.89
C PRO A 17 -27.97 5.63 7.35
N VAL A 18 -28.07 5.86 8.65
CA VAL A 18 -28.45 7.15 9.24
C VAL A 18 -27.35 8.19 8.98
N LEU A 19 -26.10 7.82 9.23
CA LEU A 19 -24.93 8.66 8.95
C LEU A 19 -24.82 8.99 7.46
N TYR A 20 -25.05 8.02 6.58
CA TYR A 20 -25.05 8.23 5.13
C TYR A 20 -26.14 9.22 4.70
N VAL A 21 -27.38 9.04 5.18
CA VAL A 21 -28.50 9.93 4.85
C VAL A 21 -28.27 11.35 5.36
N ALA A 22 -27.66 11.50 6.54
CA ALA A 22 -27.26 12.80 7.08
C ALA A 22 -26.15 13.46 6.24
N ALA A 23 -25.19 12.67 5.77
CA ALA A 23 -24.03 13.15 5.03
C ALA A 23 -24.29 13.41 3.54
N ARG A 24 -25.21 12.68 2.88
CA ARG A 24 -25.39 12.72 1.41
C ARG A 24 -25.67 14.11 0.83
N ARG A 25 -26.17 15.04 1.63
CA ARG A 25 -26.45 16.43 1.22
C ARG A 25 -25.25 17.38 1.40
N ARG A 26 -24.16 16.94 2.05
CA ARG A 26 -22.99 17.74 2.40
C ARG A 26 -21.73 17.07 1.88
N LEU A 27 -21.22 17.53 0.73
CA LEU A 27 -20.04 16.96 0.07
C LEU A 27 -18.80 16.89 0.98
N GLY A 28 -18.58 17.91 1.82
CA GLY A 28 -17.48 17.89 2.81
C GLY A 28 -17.63 16.79 3.87
N LEU A 29 -18.85 16.52 4.35
CA LEU A 29 -19.09 15.44 5.32
C LEU A 29 -18.94 14.06 4.67
N LEU A 30 -19.33 13.91 3.40
CA LEU A 30 -19.02 12.70 2.64
C LEU A 30 -17.51 12.51 2.51
N ALA A 31 -16.76 13.54 2.08
CA ALA A 31 -15.30 13.45 1.97
C ALA A 31 -14.65 13.05 3.31
N PHE A 32 -15.08 13.67 4.42
CA PHE A 32 -14.66 13.30 5.77
C PHE A 32 -14.92 11.82 6.09
N LEU A 33 -16.15 11.35 5.86
CA LEU A 33 -16.53 9.97 6.13
C LEU A 33 -15.76 8.98 5.24
N ASP A 34 -15.46 9.34 4.00
CA ASP A 34 -14.66 8.52 3.08
C ASP A 34 -13.24 8.31 3.61
N GLY A 35 -12.58 9.40 4.04
CA GLY A 35 -11.25 9.36 4.64
C GLY A 35 -11.22 8.63 5.98
N PHE A 36 -12.24 8.85 6.82
CA PHE A 36 -12.42 8.15 8.09
C PHE A 36 -12.59 6.64 7.88
N VAL A 37 -13.51 6.22 7.01
CA VAL A 37 -13.79 4.80 6.72
C VAL A 37 -12.56 4.10 6.14
N LEU A 38 -11.82 4.77 5.24
CA LEU A 38 -10.60 4.23 4.65
C LEU A 38 -9.58 3.84 5.73
N VAL A 39 -9.27 4.76 6.65
CA VAL A 39 -8.27 4.53 7.69
C VAL A 39 -8.79 3.63 8.80
N ALA A 40 -10.05 3.82 9.23
CA ALA A 40 -10.63 3.02 10.31
C ALA A 40 -10.69 1.53 9.92
N ILE A 41 -11.23 1.20 8.74
CA ILE A 41 -11.32 -0.20 8.30
C ILE A 41 -9.94 -0.79 8.03
N SER A 42 -9.08 -0.07 7.28
CA SER A 42 -7.74 -0.60 6.97
C SER A 42 -6.89 -0.76 8.23
N GLY A 43 -6.94 0.22 9.13
CA GLY A 43 -6.20 0.21 10.39
C GLY A 43 -6.65 -0.92 11.31
N LEU A 44 -7.96 -1.11 11.50
CA LEU A 44 -8.49 -2.21 12.29
C LEU A 44 -8.12 -3.57 11.69
N VAL A 45 -8.25 -3.73 10.37
CA VAL A 45 -7.85 -4.98 9.72
C VAL A 45 -6.36 -5.24 9.89
N LEU A 46 -5.51 -4.23 9.71
CA LEU A 46 -4.04 -4.40 9.75
C LEU A 46 -3.47 -4.53 11.17
N LEU A 47 -4.07 -3.86 12.15
CA LEU A 47 -3.55 -3.80 13.52
C LEU A 47 -4.23 -4.82 14.45
N GLU A 48 -5.48 -5.19 14.20
CA GLU A 48 -6.25 -6.04 15.11
C GLU A 48 -6.54 -7.42 14.52
N VAL A 49 -7.11 -7.45 13.31
CA VAL A 49 -7.54 -8.72 12.70
C VAL A 49 -6.35 -9.50 12.16
N LEU A 50 -5.49 -8.83 11.38
CA LEU A 50 -4.44 -9.51 10.63
C LEU A 50 -3.40 -10.18 11.53
N PRO A 51 -2.83 -9.54 12.56
CA PRO A 51 -1.83 -10.18 13.43
C PRO A 51 -2.37 -11.47 14.07
N ALA A 52 -3.56 -11.41 14.66
CA ALA A 52 -4.20 -12.56 15.30
C ALA A 52 -4.46 -13.71 14.30
N THR A 53 -4.88 -13.39 13.07
CA THR A 53 -5.12 -14.43 12.04
C THR A 53 -3.84 -15.07 11.49
N LEU A 54 -2.75 -14.31 11.40
CA LEU A 54 -1.48 -14.81 10.90
C LEU A 54 -0.84 -15.78 11.91
N GLU A 55 -0.93 -15.45 13.19
CA GLU A 55 -0.43 -16.28 14.28
C GLU A 55 -1.22 -17.59 14.40
N SER A 56 -2.55 -17.50 14.53
CA SER A 56 -3.42 -18.68 14.70
C SER A 56 -3.56 -19.54 13.44
N GLY A 57 -3.43 -18.94 12.25
CA GLY A 57 -3.58 -19.62 10.96
C GLY A 57 -2.27 -20.08 10.33
N GLY A 58 -1.13 -19.69 10.89
CA GLY A 58 0.21 -20.05 10.40
C GLY A 58 0.42 -19.68 8.94
N PHE A 59 1.25 -20.45 8.22
CA PHE A 59 1.63 -20.14 6.84
C PHE A 59 0.43 -20.09 5.87
N TRP A 60 -0.56 -20.96 6.06
CA TRP A 60 -1.74 -21.01 5.21
C TRP A 60 -2.60 -19.74 5.31
N ALA A 61 -2.57 -19.02 6.44
CA ALA A 61 -3.22 -17.72 6.56
C ALA A 61 -2.74 -16.74 5.49
N LEU A 62 -1.43 -16.71 5.16
CA LEU A 62 -0.90 -15.86 4.09
C LEU A 62 -1.47 -16.24 2.72
N VAL A 63 -1.66 -17.54 2.46
CA VAL A 63 -2.25 -18.02 1.20
C VAL A 63 -3.70 -17.57 1.11
N PHE A 64 -4.49 -17.76 2.17
CA PHE A 64 -5.87 -17.31 2.21
C PHE A 64 -6.00 -15.78 2.14
N LEU A 65 -5.12 -15.04 2.81
CA LEU A 65 -5.02 -13.58 2.70
C LEU A 65 -4.76 -13.13 1.26
N ALA A 66 -3.79 -13.76 0.59
CA ALA A 66 -3.48 -13.46 -0.81
C ALA A 66 -4.63 -13.82 -1.74
N LEU A 67 -5.31 -14.96 -1.51
CA LEU A 67 -6.52 -15.34 -2.24
C LEU A 67 -7.65 -14.33 -2.02
N GLY A 68 -7.80 -13.79 -0.82
CA GLY A 68 -8.78 -12.77 -0.50
C GLY A 68 -8.48 -11.46 -1.21
N ALA A 69 -7.21 -11.06 -1.23
CA ALA A 69 -6.77 -9.81 -1.83
C ALA A 69 -6.76 -9.82 -3.37
N LEU A 70 -6.44 -10.97 -3.98
CA LEU A 70 -6.31 -11.12 -5.45
C LEU A 70 -7.54 -11.77 -6.09
N GLY A 71 -8.30 -12.55 -5.34
CA GLY A 71 -9.47 -13.30 -5.81
C GLY A 71 -10.50 -12.44 -6.54
N PRO A 72 -10.93 -11.29 -5.97
CA PRO A 72 -11.80 -10.34 -6.64
C PRO A 72 -11.31 -9.94 -8.04
N THR A 73 -10.04 -9.55 -8.18
CA THR A 73 -9.45 -9.13 -9.46
C THR A 73 -9.35 -10.28 -10.47
N VAL A 74 -8.99 -11.47 -10.00
CA VAL A 74 -8.91 -12.66 -10.86
C VAL A 74 -10.30 -13.03 -11.38
N LEU A 75 -11.32 -12.97 -10.52
CA LEU A 75 -12.71 -13.26 -10.89
C LEU A 75 -13.25 -12.23 -11.90
N GLU A 76 -12.94 -10.94 -11.69
CA GLU A 76 -13.28 -9.87 -12.61
C GLU A 76 -12.65 -10.07 -14.01
N ASN A 77 -11.38 -10.50 -14.05
CA ASN A 77 -10.66 -10.70 -15.32
C ASN A 77 -11.09 -11.96 -16.08
N GLN A 78 -11.51 -13.02 -15.38
CA GLN A 78 -11.90 -14.29 -16.02
C GLN A 78 -13.34 -14.29 -16.56
N LEU A 79 -14.22 -13.47 -15.99
CA LEU A 79 -15.61 -13.40 -16.43
C LEU A 79 -15.76 -12.37 -17.56
N HIS A 80 -15.88 -12.86 -18.80
CA HIS A 80 -16.03 -12.04 -20.02
C HIS A 80 -17.20 -11.04 -20.00
N HIS A 81 -18.15 -11.19 -19.09
CA HIS A 81 -19.27 -10.26 -18.89
C HIS A 81 -19.01 -9.39 -17.66
N ALA A 82 -18.48 -8.17 -17.88
CA ALA A 82 -18.11 -7.21 -16.84
C ALA A 82 -19.19 -7.03 -15.75
N ARG A 83 -20.47 -6.98 -16.13
CA ARG A 83 -21.57 -6.82 -15.18
C ARG A 83 -21.79 -8.06 -14.29
N ARG A 84 -21.71 -9.28 -14.83
CA ARG A 84 -21.87 -10.52 -14.04
C ARG A 84 -20.68 -10.73 -13.11
N ALA A 85 -19.48 -10.41 -13.60
CA ALA A 85 -18.26 -10.47 -12.83
C ALA A 85 -18.33 -9.57 -11.59
N HIS A 86 -18.70 -8.31 -11.81
CA HIS A 86 -18.83 -7.34 -10.73
C HIS A 86 -19.88 -7.75 -9.68
N VAL A 87 -21.05 -8.25 -10.11
CA VAL A 87 -22.08 -8.73 -9.18
C VAL A 87 -21.63 -9.98 -8.41
N ALA A 88 -20.91 -10.90 -9.05
CA ALA A 88 -20.39 -12.10 -8.39
C ALA A 88 -19.33 -11.74 -7.32
N THR A 89 -18.39 -10.84 -7.66
CA THR A 89 -17.39 -10.33 -6.71
C THR A 89 -18.06 -9.62 -5.54
N LEU A 90 -19.08 -8.79 -5.81
CA LEU A 90 -19.85 -8.10 -4.78
C LEU A 90 -20.60 -9.07 -3.87
N ALA A 91 -21.24 -10.10 -4.43
CA ALA A 91 -21.94 -11.13 -3.66
C ALA A 91 -20.97 -11.91 -2.76
N LEU A 92 -19.79 -12.26 -3.28
CA LEU A 92 -18.72 -12.89 -2.50
C LEU A 92 -18.24 -11.98 -1.36
N SER A 93 -18.06 -10.67 -1.61
CA SER A 93 -17.69 -9.71 -0.57
C SER A 93 -18.76 -9.57 0.52
N ILE A 94 -20.06 -9.52 0.14
CA ILE A 94 -21.16 -9.49 1.12
C ILE A 94 -21.17 -10.78 1.95
N ALA A 95 -21.02 -11.94 1.32
CA ALA A 95 -20.96 -13.22 2.02
C ALA A 95 -19.77 -13.28 3.00
N GLY A 96 -18.59 -12.82 2.58
CA GLY A 96 -17.41 -12.71 3.44
C GLY A 96 -17.66 -11.80 4.65
N LEU A 97 -18.33 -10.66 4.43
CA LEU A 97 -18.64 -9.72 5.51
C LEU A 97 -19.69 -10.27 6.51
N VAL A 98 -20.67 -11.05 6.03
CA VAL A 98 -21.58 -11.79 6.90
C VAL A 98 -20.81 -12.83 7.72
N MET A 99 -19.91 -13.61 7.11
CA MET A 99 -19.09 -14.57 7.84
C MET A 99 -18.15 -13.89 8.86
N HIS A 100 -17.61 -12.72 8.54
CA HIS A 100 -16.84 -11.92 9.50
C HIS A 100 -17.71 -11.46 10.67
N SER A 101 -18.93 -10.99 10.42
CA SER A 101 -19.87 -10.57 11.47
C SER A 101 -20.28 -11.71 12.41
N VAL A 102 -20.27 -12.96 11.94
CA VAL A 102 -20.40 -14.15 12.81
C VAL A 102 -19.24 -14.21 13.80
N GLY A 103 -18.01 -13.89 13.37
CA GLY A 103 -16.84 -13.77 14.24
C GLY A 103 -16.99 -12.75 15.34
N ASP A 104 -17.45 -11.55 14.99
CA ASP A 104 -17.75 -10.50 15.97
C ASP A 104 -18.74 -10.99 17.03
N GLY A 105 -19.75 -11.75 16.59
CA GLY A 105 -20.70 -12.41 17.48
C GLY A 105 -20.04 -13.40 18.44
N THR A 106 -19.16 -14.28 17.92
CA THR A 106 -18.44 -15.26 18.76
C THR A 106 -17.55 -14.60 19.80
N ALA A 107 -16.92 -13.47 19.46
CA ALA A 107 -16.07 -12.70 20.37
C ALA A 107 -16.88 -11.98 21.47
N LEU A 108 -18.13 -11.63 21.20
CA LEU A 108 -19.05 -11.02 22.19
C LEU A 108 -19.71 -12.06 23.13
N ALA A 109 -19.62 -13.35 22.81
CA ALA A 109 -20.27 -14.41 23.57
C ALA A 109 -19.69 -14.54 24.99
N PRO A 110 -20.49 -14.97 26.00
CA PRO A 110 -19.99 -15.17 27.36
C PRO A 110 -18.87 -16.22 27.40
N GLN A 111 -17.69 -15.85 27.87
CA GLN A 111 -16.59 -16.78 28.09
C GLN A 111 -16.72 -17.45 29.46
N HIS A 112 -16.37 -18.73 29.55
CA HIS A 112 -16.53 -19.57 30.75
C HIS A 112 -15.65 -19.15 31.95
N HIS A 113 -14.76 -18.16 31.79
CA HIS A 113 -13.81 -17.67 32.80
C HIS A 113 -14.08 -16.23 33.27
N GLY A 114 -15.35 -15.81 33.34
CA GLY A 114 -15.80 -14.73 34.24
C GLY A 114 -15.46 -13.27 33.88
N GLU A 115 -14.42 -13.01 33.08
CA GLU A 115 -14.05 -11.66 32.67
C GLU A 115 -14.35 -11.42 31.19
N ILE A 116 -15.08 -10.34 30.93
CA ILE A 116 -15.35 -9.84 29.59
C ILE A 116 -14.19 -8.92 29.25
N HIS A 117 -13.49 -9.18 28.16
CA HIS A 117 -12.58 -8.20 27.56
C HIS A 117 -13.41 -7.03 27.01
N LEU A 118 -13.84 -6.14 27.90
CA LEU A 118 -14.70 -4.99 27.61
C LEU A 118 -14.13 -4.18 26.45
N ALA A 119 -12.79 -4.07 26.40
CA ALA A 119 -12.09 -3.36 25.36
C ALA A 119 -12.24 -4.01 23.98
N LEU A 120 -12.13 -5.35 23.85
CA LEU A 120 -12.43 -6.06 22.60
C LEU A 120 -13.89 -5.88 22.19
N ALA A 121 -14.82 -5.96 23.13
CA ALA A 121 -16.24 -5.75 22.84
C ALA A 121 -16.55 -4.30 22.39
N LEU A 122 -15.87 -3.32 22.98
CA LEU A 122 -15.95 -1.92 22.56
C LEU A 122 -15.30 -1.71 21.18
N ALA A 123 -14.17 -2.35 20.89
CA ALA A 123 -13.54 -2.36 19.56
C ALA A 123 -14.54 -2.87 18.51
N ILE A 124 -15.27 -3.96 18.82
CA ILE A 124 -16.32 -4.51 17.98
C ILE A 124 -17.45 -3.50 17.72
N CYS A 125 -17.94 -2.85 18.77
CA CYS A 125 -18.98 -1.84 18.66
C CYS A 125 -18.52 -0.63 17.82
N VAL A 126 -17.29 -0.14 18.06
CA VAL A 126 -16.75 1.05 17.40
C VAL A 126 -16.54 0.80 15.91
N HIS A 127 -15.97 -0.35 15.52
CA HIS A 127 -15.70 -0.62 14.11
C HIS A 127 -16.95 -0.95 13.29
N SER A 128 -18.01 -1.45 13.95
CA SER A 128 -19.29 -1.75 13.31
C SER A 128 -19.93 -0.51 12.65
N ILE A 129 -19.64 0.70 13.17
CA ILE A 129 -20.12 1.97 12.61
C ILE A 129 -19.55 2.22 11.19
N PRO A 130 -18.22 2.31 10.98
CA PRO A 130 -17.64 2.45 9.66
C PRO A 130 -18.02 1.31 8.71
N VAL A 131 -18.12 0.06 9.20
CA VAL A 131 -18.52 -1.09 8.38
C VAL A 131 -19.96 -0.93 7.85
N GLY A 132 -20.93 -0.66 8.72
CA GLY A 132 -22.33 -0.45 8.31
C GLY A 132 -22.48 0.73 7.34
N LEU A 133 -21.73 1.80 7.58
CA LEU A 133 -21.66 2.96 6.68
C LEU A 133 -21.09 2.57 5.31
N ALA A 134 -19.98 1.83 5.27
CA ALA A 134 -19.32 1.42 4.04
C ALA A 134 -20.21 0.52 3.17
N VAL A 135 -20.89 -0.46 3.79
CA VAL A 135 -21.84 -1.36 3.11
C VAL A 135 -22.99 -0.58 2.50
N TRP A 136 -23.62 0.29 3.30
CA TRP A 136 -24.73 1.10 2.80
C TRP A 136 -24.29 2.01 1.66
N TRP A 137 -23.16 2.69 1.82
CA TRP A 137 -22.64 3.61 0.81
C TRP A 137 -22.28 2.88 -0.49
N LEU A 138 -21.64 1.71 -0.44
CA LEU A 138 -21.24 0.99 -1.64
C LEU A 138 -22.45 0.48 -2.44
N LEU A 139 -23.48 -0.02 -1.75
CA LEU A 139 -24.60 -0.72 -2.38
C LEU A 139 -25.76 0.21 -2.76
N TYR A 140 -26.04 1.25 -1.97
CA TYR A 140 -27.19 2.13 -2.17
C TYR A 140 -27.24 2.82 -3.55
N PRO A 141 -26.14 3.41 -4.08
CA PRO A 141 -26.17 4.08 -5.37
C PRO A 141 -26.46 3.15 -6.55
N VAL A 142 -26.15 1.85 -6.41
CA VAL A 142 -26.26 0.87 -7.50
C VAL A 142 -27.58 0.08 -7.42
N PHE A 143 -28.00 -0.30 -6.21
CA PHE A 143 -29.12 -1.22 -6.00
C PHE A 143 -30.32 -0.61 -5.26
N GLY A 144 -30.25 0.68 -4.89
CA GLY A 144 -31.27 1.32 -4.07
C GLY A 144 -31.24 0.84 -2.61
N TYR A 145 -32.36 0.92 -1.90
CA TYR A 145 -32.41 0.68 -0.45
C TYR A 145 -32.49 -0.80 -0.05
N ALA A 146 -33.02 -1.68 -0.93
CA ALA A 146 -33.35 -3.05 -0.55
C ALA A 146 -32.12 -3.93 -0.29
N VAL A 147 -31.18 -3.96 -1.24
CA VAL A 147 -29.96 -4.78 -1.14
C VAL A 147 -29.07 -4.36 0.04
N PRO A 148 -28.70 -3.08 0.26
CA PRO A 148 -27.92 -2.70 1.44
C PRO A 148 -28.63 -3.00 2.75
N ALA A 149 -29.95 -2.80 2.84
CA ALA A 149 -30.71 -3.13 4.03
C ALA A 149 -30.69 -4.64 4.31
N LEU A 150 -30.86 -5.47 3.27
CA LEU A 150 -30.77 -6.93 3.38
C LEU A 150 -29.37 -7.37 3.81
N SER A 151 -28.31 -6.76 3.26
CA SER A 151 -26.93 -7.06 3.66
C SER A 151 -26.68 -6.72 5.14
N ILE A 152 -27.08 -5.53 5.60
CA ILE A 152 -26.95 -5.14 7.01
C ILE A 152 -27.78 -6.07 7.91
N ALA A 153 -28.99 -6.44 7.51
CA ALA A 153 -29.81 -7.38 8.26
C ALA A 153 -29.19 -8.78 8.32
N ALA A 154 -28.58 -9.25 7.23
CA ALA A 154 -27.86 -10.53 7.18
C ALA A 154 -26.62 -10.51 8.08
N MET A 155 -25.88 -9.41 8.11
CA MET A 155 -24.74 -9.24 9.02
C MET A 155 -25.19 -9.20 10.48
N ALA A 156 -26.25 -8.45 10.79
CA ALA A 156 -26.84 -8.43 12.14
C ALA A 156 -27.27 -9.84 12.59
N ALA A 157 -27.92 -10.60 11.71
CA ALA A 157 -28.26 -11.99 11.96
C ALA A 157 -27.01 -12.86 12.15
N GLY A 158 -25.95 -12.61 11.37
CA GLY A 158 -24.63 -13.24 11.52
C GLY A 158 -24.03 -13.00 12.91
N THR A 159 -23.98 -11.76 13.38
CA THR A 159 -23.50 -11.42 14.73
C THR A 159 -24.34 -12.09 15.83
N VAL A 160 -25.66 -12.11 15.70
CA VAL A 160 -26.53 -12.81 16.66
C VAL A 160 -26.28 -14.32 16.62
N ALA A 161 -26.12 -14.91 15.44
CA ALA A 161 -25.82 -16.33 15.30
C ALA A 161 -24.45 -16.68 15.91
N GLY A 162 -23.42 -15.87 15.65
CA GLY A 162 -22.10 -16.03 16.26
C GLY A 162 -22.15 -15.97 17.78
N TYR A 163 -22.91 -15.02 18.33
CA TYR A 163 -23.11 -14.88 19.77
C TYR A 163 -23.83 -16.08 20.39
N ALA A 164 -24.90 -16.56 19.75
CA ALA A 164 -25.73 -17.64 20.26
C ALA A 164 -25.08 -19.03 20.12
N PHE A 165 -24.26 -19.22 19.08
CA PHE A 165 -23.71 -20.53 18.69
C PHE A 165 -22.18 -20.60 18.80
N ALA A 166 -21.56 -19.71 19.59
CA ALA A 166 -20.10 -19.59 19.71
C ALA A 166 -19.40 -20.93 20.00
N ASP A 167 -19.86 -21.68 21.01
CA ASP A 167 -19.27 -22.97 21.39
C ASP A 167 -19.38 -24.01 20.27
N THR A 168 -20.54 -24.09 19.60
CA THR A 168 -20.77 -25.03 18.50
C THR A 168 -19.97 -24.68 17.25
N LEU A 169 -19.85 -23.39 16.91
CA LEU A 169 -19.09 -22.93 15.75
C LEU A 169 -17.58 -23.17 15.92
N GLY A 170 -17.07 -22.95 17.14
CA GLY A 170 -15.68 -23.28 17.49
C GLY A 170 -15.35 -24.76 17.27
N GLY A 171 -16.30 -25.66 17.54
CA GLY A 171 -16.14 -27.10 17.33
C GLY A 171 -16.10 -27.56 15.87
N TRP A 172 -16.66 -26.80 14.92
CA TRP A 172 -16.75 -27.21 13.51
C TRP A 172 -15.49 -26.88 12.70
N LEU A 173 -14.96 -25.66 12.87
CA LEU A 173 -13.80 -25.17 12.11
C LEU A 173 -12.49 -25.27 12.89
N GLY A 174 -12.55 -25.34 14.22
CA GLY A 174 -11.39 -25.15 15.08
C GLY A 174 -10.79 -23.74 14.97
N ALA A 175 -9.79 -23.44 15.82
CA ALA A 175 -9.12 -22.14 15.82
C ALA A 175 -8.43 -21.82 14.48
N THR A 176 -7.74 -22.81 13.90
CA THR A 176 -6.98 -22.64 12.65
C THR A 176 -7.89 -22.43 11.43
N GLY A 177 -9.00 -23.17 11.33
CA GLY A 177 -9.96 -22.99 10.23
C GLY A 177 -10.64 -21.62 10.30
N TRP A 178 -10.91 -21.12 11.52
CA TRP A 178 -11.41 -19.76 11.73
C TRP A 178 -10.40 -18.71 11.26
N ALA A 179 -9.12 -18.89 11.59
CA ALA A 179 -8.05 -18.00 11.18
C ALA A 179 -7.90 -17.90 9.65
N TRP A 180 -7.98 -19.02 8.95
CA TRP A 180 -7.91 -19.04 7.47
C TRP A 180 -9.09 -18.32 6.82
N LEU A 181 -10.30 -18.53 7.34
CA LEU A 181 -11.49 -17.82 6.88
C LEU A 181 -11.35 -16.31 7.11
N GLN A 182 -10.91 -15.90 8.30
CA GLN A 182 -10.70 -14.50 8.64
C GLN A 182 -9.59 -13.87 7.77
N ALA A 183 -8.49 -14.58 7.50
CA ALA A 183 -7.44 -14.11 6.60
C ALA A 183 -7.98 -13.89 5.17
N LEU A 184 -8.78 -14.83 4.64
CA LEU A 184 -9.46 -14.68 3.35
C LEU A 184 -10.36 -13.44 3.32
N VAL A 185 -11.16 -13.23 4.37
CA VAL A 185 -12.06 -12.07 4.45
C VAL A 185 -11.26 -10.77 4.59
N ALA A 186 -10.24 -10.72 5.46
CA ALA A 186 -9.36 -9.57 5.65
C ALA A 186 -8.72 -9.14 4.33
N GLY A 187 -8.19 -10.09 3.55
CA GLY A 187 -7.63 -9.82 2.22
C GLY A 187 -8.66 -9.22 1.27
N SER A 188 -9.89 -9.74 1.27
CA SER A 188 -10.97 -9.23 0.42
C SER A 188 -11.46 -7.83 0.83
N ILE A 189 -11.50 -7.52 2.14
CA ILE A 189 -11.84 -6.18 2.64
C ILE A 189 -10.76 -5.19 2.21
N LEU A 190 -9.47 -5.55 2.38
CA LEU A 190 -8.36 -4.72 1.96
C LEU A 190 -8.41 -4.45 0.44
N HIS A 191 -8.74 -5.47 -0.36
CA HIS A 191 -8.98 -5.31 -1.79
C HIS A 191 -10.07 -4.28 -2.09
N VAL A 192 -11.25 -4.38 -1.46
CA VAL A 192 -12.40 -3.50 -1.75
C VAL A 192 -12.17 -2.07 -1.29
N VAL A 193 -11.52 -1.88 -0.14
CA VAL A 193 -11.26 -0.55 0.44
C VAL A 193 -10.28 0.26 -0.41
N PHE A 194 -9.21 -0.38 -0.91
CA PHE A 194 -8.24 0.27 -1.80
C PHE A 194 -8.63 0.22 -3.28
N GLY A 195 -9.40 -0.79 -3.69
CA GLY A 195 -9.78 -1.08 -5.07
C GLY A 195 -11.11 -0.46 -5.50
N ARG A 196 -11.31 0.86 -5.36
CA ARG A 196 -12.49 1.54 -5.97
C ARG A 196 -12.18 2.23 -7.32
N PRO A 197 -12.22 1.54 -8.48
CA PRO A 197 -12.17 2.19 -9.81
C PRO A 197 -13.50 2.68 -10.41
N HIS A 198 -14.67 2.59 -9.76
CA HIS A 198 -15.94 2.60 -10.50
C HIS A 198 -16.92 3.77 -10.23
N LEU A 199 -16.49 4.86 -9.60
CA LEU A 199 -17.25 6.11 -9.68
C LEU A 199 -16.61 6.96 -10.78
N GLU A 200 -17.40 7.26 -11.82
CA GLU A 200 -17.02 8.02 -13.00
C GLU A 200 -16.00 9.12 -12.67
N ARG A 201 -14.93 9.25 -13.47
CA ARG A 201 -13.86 10.25 -13.28
C ARG A 201 -14.39 11.67 -13.03
N GLY A 202 -15.61 12.00 -13.47
CA GLY A 202 -16.28 13.28 -13.23
C GLY A 202 -16.96 13.48 -11.86
N SER A 203 -17.15 12.42 -11.05
CA SER A 203 -17.65 12.53 -9.65
C SER A 203 -16.52 12.59 -8.62
N ASN A 204 -15.35 12.03 -8.92
CA ASN A 204 -14.21 12.01 -8.00
C ASN A 204 -13.61 13.42 -7.82
N GLU A 205 -13.51 14.21 -8.91
CA GLU A 205 -13.12 15.63 -8.84
C GLU A 205 -14.10 16.50 -8.01
N ARG A 206 -15.35 16.05 -7.81
CA ARG A 206 -16.37 16.78 -7.04
C ARG A 206 -16.40 16.42 -5.55
N LEU A 207 -15.79 15.30 -5.15
CA LEU A 207 -15.69 14.85 -3.75
C LEU A 207 -14.35 15.21 -3.11
N THR A 208 -13.33 15.58 -3.89
CA THR A 208 -12.01 15.97 -3.39
C THR A 208 -12.05 17.35 -2.74
N HIS A 209 -12.43 17.38 -1.47
CA HIS A 209 -11.95 18.39 -0.54
C HIS A 209 -10.87 17.75 0.34
N PRO A 210 -9.57 17.87 -0.02
CA PRO A 210 -8.51 17.12 0.63
C PRO A 210 -8.44 17.34 2.15
N LEU A 211 -8.80 18.53 2.61
CA LEU A 211 -8.88 18.86 4.04
C LEU A 211 -9.96 18.06 4.78
N PHE A 212 -11.15 17.89 4.18
CA PHE A 212 -12.22 17.14 4.83
C PHE A 212 -11.87 15.66 4.87
N GLU A 213 -11.45 15.09 3.73
CA GLU A 213 -10.97 13.70 3.68
C GLU A 213 -9.83 13.48 4.68
N GLY A 214 -8.78 14.29 4.60
CA GLY A 214 -7.62 14.22 5.48
C GLY A 214 -7.97 14.38 6.97
N SER A 215 -8.93 15.23 7.33
CA SER A 215 -9.38 15.33 8.73
C SER A 215 -10.12 14.07 9.19
N GLY A 216 -10.85 13.40 8.29
CA GLY A 216 -11.39 12.06 8.52
C GLY A 216 -10.30 11.02 8.79
N ASN A 217 -9.24 11.00 7.97
CA ASN A 217 -8.09 10.13 8.17
C ASN A 217 -7.43 10.36 9.53
N VAL A 218 -7.14 11.62 9.89
CA VAL A 218 -6.47 11.97 11.15
C VAL A 218 -7.32 11.58 12.35
N ILE A 219 -8.64 11.85 12.30
CA ILE A 219 -9.56 11.46 13.37
C ILE A 219 -9.67 9.95 13.49
N ALA A 220 -9.65 9.20 12.38
CA ALA A 220 -9.63 7.74 12.42
C ALA A 220 -8.33 7.20 13.06
N VAL A 221 -7.16 7.76 12.73
CA VAL A 221 -5.89 7.40 13.42
C VAL A 221 -5.99 7.69 14.92
N ALA A 222 -6.48 8.88 15.30
CA ALA A 222 -6.66 9.24 16.70
C ALA A 222 -7.65 8.31 17.43
N ALA A 223 -8.72 7.89 16.75
CA ALA A 223 -9.68 6.94 17.30
C ALA A 223 -9.07 5.54 17.50
N LEU A 224 -8.25 5.07 16.55
CA LEU A 224 -7.52 3.80 16.68
C LEU A 224 -6.52 3.85 17.84
N LEU A 225 -5.73 4.91 17.94
CA LEU A 225 -4.79 5.10 19.05
C LEU A 225 -5.51 5.22 20.39
N LEU A 226 -6.66 5.89 20.44
CA LEU A 226 -7.47 5.98 21.66
C LEU A 226 -8.00 4.60 22.05
N LEU A 227 -8.52 3.82 21.11
CA LEU A 227 -8.99 2.46 21.35
C LEU A 227 -7.87 1.59 21.91
N GLU A 228 -6.67 1.70 21.34
CA GLU A 228 -5.47 1.00 21.80
C GLU A 228 -5.10 1.38 23.25
N ASN A 229 -5.09 2.67 23.59
CA ASN A 229 -4.78 3.15 24.95
C ASN A 229 -5.86 2.81 25.98
N LEU A 230 -7.10 2.53 25.54
CA LEU A 230 -8.18 2.08 26.42
C LEU A 230 -8.08 0.57 26.74
N HIS A 231 -7.11 -0.16 26.18
CA HIS A 231 -6.70 -1.49 26.64
C HIS A 231 -5.69 -1.33 27.80
N PRO A 232 -6.08 -1.42 29.08
CA PRO A 232 -5.12 -1.32 30.17
C PRO A 232 -4.15 -2.50 30.16
N ALA A 233 -2.85 -2.18 30.33
CA ALA A 233 -1.73 -3.11 30.36
C ALA A 233 -1.69 -4.06 31.58
N GLU A 234 -2.76 -4.19 32.37
CA GLU A 234 -2.76 -4.97 33.62
C GLU A 234 -3.09 -6.47 33.46
N GLU A 235 -3.52 -6.94 32.28
CA GLU A 235 -3.84 -8.37 32.03
C GLU A 235 -2.63 -9.24 31.59
N HIS A 236 -1.38 -8.75 31.69
CA HIS A 236 -0.19 -9.43 31.14
C HIS A 236 0.42 -10.55 32.02
N ALA A 237 -0.18 -10.91 33.16
CA ALA A 237 0.48 -11.81 34.13
C ALA A 237 -0.13 -13.21 34.29
N GLY A 238 -1.20 -13.55 33.59
CA GLY A 238 -1.65 -14.94 33.60
C GLY A 238 -3.03 -15.13 33.03
N HIS A 239 -3.13 -15.66 31.81
CA HIS A 239 -3.88 -16.86 31.47
C HIS A 239 -3.64 -17.20 29.98
N GLY A 240 -3.15 -18.43 29.77
CA GLY A 240 -2.96 -19.18 28.51
C GLY A 240 -3.15 -18.51 27.13
N GLY A 241 -2.05 -18.43 26.36
CA GLY A 241 -2.02 -18.96 24.99
C GLY A 241 -2.60 -18.13 23.84
N HIS A 242 -2.95 -16.86 24.03
CA HIS A 242 -3.26 -15.93 22.94
C HIS A 242 -2.34 -14.72 23.07
N ALA A 243 -1.33 -14.60 22.20
CA ALA A 243 -0.42 -13.47 22.23
C ALA A 243 -1.22 -12.18 21.97
N GLY A 244 -1.09 -11.23 22.89
CA GLY A 244 -1.80 -9.96 22.86
C GLY A 244 -1.23 -9.03 21.80
N HIS A 245 -2.01 -8.01 21.44
CA HIS A 245 -1.66 -6.93 20.51
C HIS A 245 -0.28 -6.27 20.75
N ALA A 246 0.25 -6.36 21.97
CA ALA A 246 1.52 -5.77 22.38
C ALA A 246 2.76 -6.32 21.64
N ASP A 247 2.77 -7.59 21.22
CA ASP A 247 4.00 -8.23 20.70
C ASP A 247 4.42 -7.70 19.31
N TYR A 248 3.50 -7.15 18.52
CA TYR A 248 3.77 -6.62 17.17
C TYR A 248 4.05 -5.11 17.14
N LEU A 249 3.53 -4.39 18.13
CA LEU A 249 3.63 -2.93 18.20
C LEU A 249 4.99 -2.50 18.75
N HIS A 250 5.60 -3.26 19.67
CA HIS A 250 6.93 -2.96 20.18
C HIS A 250 7.99 -2.91 19.06
N PRO A 251 8.15 -3.94 18.20
CA PRO A 251 9.10 -3.87 17.08
C PRO A 251 8.77 -2.75 16.09
N LEU A 252 7.49 -2.42 15.91
CA LEU A 252 7.07 -1.31 15.04
C LEU A 252 7.54 0.03 15.61
N VAL A 253 7.30 0.28 16.89
CA VAL A 253 7.69 1.50 17.59
C VAL A 253 9.21 1.64 17.60
N ASP A 254 9.94 0.56 17.88
CA ASP A 254 11.41 0.54 17.88
C ASP A 254 11.97 0.91 16.50
N LEU A 255 11.48 0.25 15.43
CA LEU A 255 11.86 0.57 14.05
C LEU A 255 11.58 2.03 13.71
N VAL A 256 10.42 2.56 14.09
CA VAL A 256 10.02 3.94 13.80
C VAL A 256 10.87 4.95 14.57
N LEU A 257 11.14 4.70 15.86
CA LEU A 257 11.97 5.56 16.70
C LEU A 257 13.40 5.63 16.20
N ASP A 258 14.01 4.48 15.88
CA ASP A 258 15.38 4.41 15.36
C ASP A 258 15.52 5.08 13.99
N SER A 259 14.47 4.99 13.17
CA SER A 259 14.43 5.60 11.85
C SER A 259 14.24 7.12 11.90
N ALA A 260 13.63 7.66 12.96
CA ALA A 260 13.11 9.02 12.97
C ALA A 260 14.18 10.11 12.77
N PRO A 261 15.34 10.11 13.48
CA PRO A 261 16.36 11.14 13.29
C PRO A 261 16.95 11.12 11.87
N ALA A 262 17.24 9.92 11.35
CA ALA A 262 17.85 9.75 10.04
C ALA A 262 16.90 10.17 8.92
N LEU A 263 15.62 9.79 9.00
CA LEU A 263 14.60 10.18 8.03
C LEU A 263 14.37 11.70 8.04
N LEU A 264 14.20 12.31 9.23
CA LEU A 264 13.97 13.75 9.33
C LEU A 264 15.14 14.56 8.75
N ALA A 265 16.38 14.17 9.09
CA ALA A 265 17.58 14.79 8.54
C ALA A 265 17.66 14.64 7.01
N ALA A 266 17.33 13.46 6.49
CA ALA A 266 17.37 13.19 5.05
C ALA A 266 16.29 13.95 4.27
N PHE A 267 15.08 14.06 4.81
CA PHE A 267 14.02 14.88 4.19
C PHE A 267 14.38 16.37 4.20
N ALA A 268 14.94 16.88 5.30
CA ALA A 268 15.41 18.26 5.39
C ALA A 268 16.52 18.53 4.37
N LEU A 269 17.50 17.63 4.24
CA LEU A 269 18.59 17.75 3.27
C LEU A 269 18.07 17.66 1.82
N THR A 270 17.15 16.74 1.56
CA THR A 270 16.51 16.59 0.24
C THR A 270 15.79 17.87 -0.17
N LEU A 271 15.03 18.47 0.75
CA LEU A 271 14.36 19.74 0.51
C LEU A 271 15.37 20.88 0.26
N ALA A 272 16.43 20.96 1.06
CA ALA A 272 17.47 21.98 0.91
C ALA A 272 18.16 21.88 -0.47
N LEU A 273 18.52 20.66 -0.90
CA LEU A 273 19.10 20.41 -2.21
C LEU A 273 18.13 20.70 -3.35
N ALA A 274 16.86 20.32 -3.21
CA ALA A 274 15.83 20.60 -4.21
C ALA A 274 15.64 22.12 -4.40
N VAL A 275 15.57 22.88 -3.30
CA VAL A 275 15.48 24.35 -3.33
C VAL A 275 16.73 24.97 -3.93
N TRP A 276 17.92 24.48 -3.55
CA TRP A 276 19.18 24.97 -4.10
C TRP A 276 19.29 24.73 -5.61
N ASN A 277 18.95 23.52 -6.07
CA ASN A 277 18.96 23.15 -7.48
C ASN A 277 17.93 23.98 -8.28
N ALA A 278 16.73 24.20 -7.72
CA ALA A 278 15.70 25.04 -8.33
C ALA A 278 16.13 26.51 -8.51
N ARG A 279 16.91 27.06 -7.57
CA ARG A 279 17.45 28.43 -7.67
C ARG A 279 18.57 28.56 -8.72
N ARG A 280 19.37 27.51 -8.92
CA ARG A 280 20.54 27.53 -9.81
C ARG A 280 20.16 27.28 -11.28
N SER A 281 19.16 26.46 -11.55
CA SER A 281 18.80 26.06 -12.91
C SER A 281 17.82 27.06 -13.56
N ARG A 282 18.30 27.93 -14.44
CA ARG A 282 17.46 28.86 -15.25
C ARG A 282 16.67 28.15 -16.37
N SER A 283 17.07 26.94 -16.76
CA SER A 283 16.32 26.09 -17.69
C SER A 283 16.05 24.71 -17.09
N PRO A 284 14.90 24.08 -17.37
CA PRO A 284 14.60 22.71 -16.92
C PRO A 284 15.58 21.65 -17.45
N ALA A 285 16.24 21.93 -18.58
CA ALA A 285 17.17 21.03 -19.26
C ALA A 285 18.61 21.05 -18.69
N GLY A 286 18.94 22.06 -17.85
CA GLY A 286 20.26 22.19 -17.21
C GLY A 286 20.39 21.57 -15.83
N ARG A 287 19.35 20.87 -15.34
CA ARG A 287 19.39 20.21 -14.02
C ARG A 287 20.33 19.00 -14.09
N SER A 288 21.29 18.94 -13.17
CA SER A 288 22.22 17.81 -13.08
C SER A 288 21.47 16.54 -12.69
N GLY A 289 21.42 15.54 -13.58
CA GLY A 289 20.67 14.29 -13.38
C GLY A 289 21.02 13.53 -12.08
N TRP A 290 22.23 13.70 -11.54
CA TRP A 290 22.64 13.08 -10.27
C TRP A 290 21.96 13.69 -9.03
N LEU A 291 21.70 15.00 -9.01
CA LEU A 291 20.95 15.62 -7.90
C LEU A 291 19.48 15.18 -7.94
N ASP A 292 18.94 14.99 -9.14
CA ASP A 292 17.58 14.51 -9.35
C ASP A 292 17.39 13.07 -8.85
N LEU A 293 18.45 12.24 -8.96
CA LEU A 293 18.55 10.90 -8.37
C LEU A 293 18.49 10.95 -6.83
N LEU A 294 19.36 11.75 -6.20
CA LEU A 294 19.43 11.85 -4.73
C LEU A 294 18.17 12.44 -4.10
N CYS A 295 17.52 13.37 -4.79
CA CYS A 295 16.29 14.00 -4.30
C CYS A 295 15.08 13.06 -4.36
N GLY A 296 15.19 11.88 -4.99
CA GLY A 296 14.08 10.93 -5.12
C GLY A 296 12.97 11.41 -6.05
N LEU A 297 13.31 12.17 -7.10
CA LEU A 297 12.32 12.60 -8.07
C LEU A 297 11.66 11.39 -8.75
N PRO A 298 10.38 11.49 -9.15
CA PRO A 298 9.67 10.40 -9.79
C PRO A 298 10.45 9.87 -11.00
N SER A 299 10.91 8.62 -10.92
CA SER A 299 11.83 8.07 -11.92
C SER A 299 11.14 7.72 -13.24
N GLU A 300 9.85 7.36 -13.21
CA GLU A 300 9.08 7.03 -14.42
C GLU A 300 8.83 8.25 -15.34
N PRO A 301 8.35 9.41 -14.86
CA PRO A 301 8.21 10.60 -15.70
C PRO A 301 9.55 11.11 -16.24
N LEU A 302 10.63 11.01 -15.45
CA LEU A 302 11.98 11.37 -15.89
C LEU A 302 12.46 10.42 -17.00
N TYR A 303 12.24 9.11 -16.84
CA TYR A 303 12.54 8.12 -17.88
C TYR A 303 11.84 8.45 -19.20
N ARG A 304 10.53 8.72 -19.16
CA ARG A 304 9.75 9.09 -20.34
C ARG A 304 10.24 10.36 -21.00
N ARG A 305 10.65 11.35 -20.20
CA ARG A 305 11.26 12.59 -20.72
C ARG A 305 12.58 12.31 -21.43
N HIS A 306 13.47 11.51 -20.85
CA HIS A 306 14.73 11.11 -21.48
C HIS A 306 14.49 10.30 -22.76
N ALA A 307 13.51 9.39 -22.74
CA ALA A 307 13.10 8.63 -23.90
C ALA A 307 12.54 9.54 -25.00
N ALA A 308 11.75 10.56 -24.66
CA ALA A 308 11.17 11.51 -25.60
C ALA A 308 12.20 12.53 -26.13
N SER A 309 13.19 12.91 -25.32
CA SER A 309 14.25 13.85 -25.72
C SER A 309 15.36 13.19 -26.56
N GLY A 310 15.29 11.88 -26.81
CA GLY A 310 16.31 11.14 -27.53
C GLY A 310 17.62 10.99 -26.75
N GLU A 311 17.59 11.18 -25.43
CA GLU A 311 18.76 10.95 -24.59
C GLU A 311 19.14 9.46 -24.54
N SER A 312 20.40 9.18 -24.18
CA SER A 312 20.91 7.81 -24.14
C SER A 312 20.06 6.93 -23.22
N LEU A 313 19.55 5.81 -23.76
CA LEU A 313 18.77 4.80 -23.04
C LEU A 313 19.45 4.34 -21.73
N LEU A 314 20.79 4.32 -21.71
CA LEU A 314 21.62 4.09 -20.53
C LEU A 314 21.24 5.01 -19.35
N ARG A 315 21.21 6.33 -19.58
CA ARG A 315 20.86 7.31 -18.53
C ARG A 315 19.44 7.11 -18.03
N GLY A 316 18.52 6.88 -18.97
CA GLY A 316 17.13 6.58 -18.63
C GLY A 316 17.04 5.38 -17.70
N LEU A 317 17.62 4.24 -18.09
CA LEU A 317 17.53 3.00 -17.31
C LEU A 317 18.25 3.11 -15.96
N LEU A 318 19.41 3.79 -15.91
CA LEU A 318 20.10 4.10 -14.66
C LEU A 318 19.20 4.89 -13.71
N GLN A 319 18.57 5.97 -14.19
CA GLN A 319 17.68 6.80 -13.39
C GLN A 319 16.41 6.04 -12.96
N LEU A 320 15.82 5.27 -13.89
CA LEU A 320 14.63 4.47 -13.65
C LEU A 320 14.88 3.42 -12.57
N ALA A 321 16.03 2.75 -12.65
CA ALA A 321 16.35 1.60 -11.83
C ALA A 321 16.93 1.98 -10.46
N ALA A 322 18.00 2.77 -10.46
CA ALA A 322 18.75 3.14 -9.27
C ALA A 322 18.16 4.35 -8.52
N GLY A 323 17.45 5.25 -9.22
CA GLY A 323 16.93 6.49 -8.64
C GLY A 323 16.11 6.28 -7.37
N PRO A 324 15.07 5.44 -7.39
CA PRO A 324 14.25 5.22 -6.20
C PRO A 324 14.96 4.47 -5.06
N GLN A 325 16.13 3.90 -5.32
CA GLN A 325 16.92 3.20 -4.30
C GLN A 325 18.02 4.06 -3.68
N LEU A 326 18.58 4.98 -4.45
CA LEU A 326 19.69 5.84 -4.03
C LEU A 326 19.21 7.20 -3.51
N THR A 327 17.97 7.26 -3.02
CA THR A 327 17.44 8.48 -2.41
C THR A 327 18.14 8.76 -1.08
N LEU A 328 18.28 10.03 -0.72
CA LEU A 328 18.90 10.37 0.57
C LEU A 328 18.18 9.75 1.75
N ALA A 329 16.85 9.72 1.73
CA ALA A 329 16.07 9.12 2.80
C ALA A 329 16.18 7.58 2.83
N GLY A 330 16.26 6.91 1.68
CA GLY A 330 16.54 5.47 1.64
C GLY A 330 17.94 5.11 2.13
N LEU A 331 18.95 5.89 1.75
CA LEU A 331 20.33 5.72 2.21
C LEU A 331 20.46 6.01 3.71
N ALA A 332 19.82 7.07 4.21
CA ALA A 332 19.84 7.42 5.62
C ALA A 332 19.12 6.36 6.47
N LEU A 333 17.97 5.87 6.01
CA LEU A 333 17.24 4.79 6.67
C LEU A 333 18.05 3.49 6.69
N SER A 334 18.67 3.13 5.56
CA SER A 334 19.55 1.97 5.45
C SER A 334 20.75 2.11 6.40
N LEU A 335 21.34 3.30 6.49
CA LEU A 335 22.47 3.55 7.39
C LEU A 335 22.06 3.42 8.86
N ALA A 336 20.88 3.92 9.22
CA ALA A 336 20.34 3.85 10.58
C ALA A 336 20.04 2.41 10.99
N LEU A 337 19.34 1.65 10.15
CA LEU A 337 18.85 0.31 10.50
C LEU A 337 19.83 -0.83 10.17
N LEU A 338 20.59 -0.73 9.09
CA LEU A 338 21.48 -1.81 8.59
C LEU A 338 22.97 -1.51 8.78
N GLY A 339 23.32 -0.27 9.11
CA GLY A 339 24.71 0.18 9.23
C GLY A 339 25.40 0.47 7.89
N LEU A 340 26.63 0.99 7.99
CA LEU A 340 27.41 1.44 6.83
C LEU A 340 27.75 0.31 5.84
N PRO A 341 28.21 -0.88 6.27
CA PRO A 341 28.63 -1.92 5.34
C PRO A 341 27.49 -2.37 4.41
N MET A 342 26.33 -2.67 4.98
CA MET A 342 25.15 -3.09 4.21
C MET A 342 24.63 -1.97 3.31
N THR A 343 24.64 -0.73 3.78
CA THR A 343 24.19 0.42 2.98
C THR A 343 25.05 0.64 1.74
N VAL A 344 26.38 0.62 1.91
CA VAL A 344 27.32 0.79 0.79
C VAL A 344 27.19 -0.35 -0.20
N LEU A 345 27.07 -1.57 0.31
CA LEU A 345 26.95 -2.78 -0.49
C LEU A 345 25.65 -2.81 -1.29
N ALA A 346 24.51 -2.51 -0.67
CA ALA A 346 23.20 -2.43 -1.33
C ALA A 346 23.20 -1.35 -2.42
N ALA A 347 23.64 -0.13 -2.08
CA ALA A 347 23.73 0.97 -3.03
C ALA A 347 24.66 0.66 -4.21
N GLY A 348 25.84 0.09 -3.92
CA GLY A 348 26.83 -0.29 -4.93
C GLY A 348 26.31 -1.38 -5.87
N CYS A 349 25.71 -2.44 -5.33
CA CYS A 349 25.16 -3.56 -6.11
C CYS A 349 24.04 -3.10 -7.05
N VAL A 350 23.14 -2.24 -6.58
CA VAL A 350 22.04 -1.71 -7.39
C VAL A 350 22.55 -0.77 -8.47
N LEU A 351 23.51 0.09 -8.14
CA LEU A 351 24.14 0.97 -9.13
C LEU A 351 24.84 0.15 -10.22
N LEU A 352 25.60 -0.87 -9.84
CA LEU A 352 26.30 -1.76 -10.76
C LEU A 352 25.31 -2.52 -11.65
N LEU A 353 24.26 -3.10 -11.09
CA LEU A 353 23.25 -3.84 -11.85
C LEU A 353 22.47 -2.93 -12.81
N SER A 354 22.17 -1.71 -12.38
CA SER A 354 21.55 -0.68 -13.22
C SER A 354 22.47 -0.24 -14.36
N LEU A 355 23.77 -0.13 -14.11
CA LEU A 355 24.78 0.21 -15.12
C LEU A 355 24.96 -0.93 -16.14
N VAL A 356 25.08 -2.16 -15.65
CA VAL A 356 25.21 -3.36 -16.50
C VAL A 356 23.98 -3.51 -17.39
N THR A 357 22.78 -3.44 -16.82
CA THR A 357 21.54 -3.53 -17.60
C THR A 357 21.42 -2.37 -18.59
N GLY A 358 21.72 -1.15 -18.17
CA GLY A 358 21.72 0.03 -19.04
C GLY A 358 22.75 -0.01 -20.17
N LEU A 359 23.85 -0.75 -20.02
CA LEU A 359 24.87 -0.95 -21.05
C LEU A 359 24.54 -2.14 -21.97
N VAL A 360 24.10 -3.26 -21.41
CA VAL A 360 23.94 -4.53 -22.13
C VAL A 360 22.64 -4.58 -22.93
N LEU A 361 21.51 -4.18 -22.33
CA LEU A 361 20.21 -4.29 -22.98
C LEU A 361 20.08 -3.50 -24.30
N PRO A 362 20.56 -2.24 -24.39
CA PRO A 362 20.50 -1.51 -25.66
C PRO A 362 21.31 -2.17 -26.78
N ARG A 363 22.38 -2.91 -26.43
CA ARG A 363 23.22 -3.63 -27.38
C ARG A 363 22.56 -4.93 -27.85
N LEU A 364 21.90 -5.65 -26.93
CA LEU A 364 21.17 -6.88 -27.23
C LEU A 364 19.87 -6.62 -28.01
N PHE A 365 19.23 -5.48 -27.78
CA PHE A 365 17.94 -5.12 -28.38
C PHE A 365 18.02 -3.82 -29.16
N ARG A 366 18.85 -3.78 -30.21
CA ARG A 366 19.00 -2.59 -31.08
C ARG A 366 17.66 -2.10 -31.64
N ASP A 367 16.77 -2.99 -32.03
CA ASP A 367 15.45 -2.64 -32.59
C ASP A 367 14.47 -2.08 -31.55
N ALA A 368 14.72 -2.33 -30.26
CA ALA A 368 13.91 -1.83 -29.16
C ALA A 368 14.50 -0.56 -28.53
N SER A 369 15.68 -0.12 -28.98
CA SER A 369 16.38 1.03 -28.42
C SER A 369 15.66 2.36 -28.69
N GLN A 370 14.80 2.41 -29.72
CA GLN A 370 13.92 3.54 -29.98
C GLN A 370 12.57 3.35 -29.27
N PRO A 371 12.14 4.27 -28.40
CA PRO A 371 10.88 4.16 -27.68
C PRO A 371 9.70 4.21 -28.66
N ARG A 372 8.79 3.24 -28.52
CA ARG A 372 7.52 3.21 -29.24
C ARG A 372 6.53 4.11 -28.51
N PHE A 373 6.42 5.35 -28.95
CA PHE A 373 5.28 6.19 -28.55
C PHE A 373 4.09 5.82 -29.42
N GLU A 374 3.37 4.78 -29.01
CA GLU A 374 2.10 4.42 -29.62
C GLU A 374 1.06 5.44 -29.14
N PHE A 375 0.87 6.51 -29.91
CA PHE A 375 -0.28 7.40 -29.72
C PHE A 375 -1.53 6.60 -30.08
N ALA A 376 -2.18 6.01 -29.09
CA ALA A 376 -3.56 5.57 -29.28
C ALA A 376 -4.39 6.83 -29.52
N PRO A 377 -4.98 7.05 -30.71
CA PRO A 377 -5.98 8.09 -30.83
C PRO A 377 -7.14 7.66 -29.92
N GLU A 378 -7.40 8.42 -28.85
CA GLU A 378 -8.70 8.29 -28.18
C GLU A 378 -9.78 8.51 -29.25
N PRO A 379 -10.83 7.66 -29.30
CA PRO A 379 -11.99 8.00 -30.09
C PRO A 379 -12.52 9.32 -29.52
N ILE A 380 -12.43 10.38 -30.31
CA ILE A 380 -13.13 11.64 -30.05
C ILE A 380 -14.61 11.26 -30.06
N VAL A 381 -15.16 10.94 -28.89
CA VAL A 381 -16.60 10.92 -28.68
C VAL A 381 -17.01 12.39 -28.67
N GLY A 382 -17.20 12.92 -29.88
CA GLY A 382 -17.79 14.23 -30.07
C GLY A 382 -19.15 14.24 -29.37
N ARG A 383 -19.26 15.01 -28.29
CA ARG A 383 -20.54 15.55 -27.86
C ARG A 383 -21.05 16.44 -29.00
N ALA A 384 -21.88 15.87 -29.87
CA ALA A 384 -22.84 16.66 -30.62
C ALA A 384 -23.88 17.15 -29.61
N CYS A 385 -23.78 18.42 -29.25
CA CYS A 385 -24.91 19.15 -28.70
C CYS A 385 -25.84 19.46 -29.88
N ASP A 386 -26.90 18.68 -30.07
CA ASP A 386 -27.95 19.03 -31.02
C ASP A 386 -29.14 19.63 -30.26
N LEU A 387 -29.12 20.97 -30.24
CA LEU A 387 -30.31 21.82 -30.17
C LEU A 387 -30.82 21.99 -31.62
N HIS A 388 -32.14 22.08 -31.76
CA HIS A 388 -32.98 22.09 -32.96
C HIS A 388 -32.49 22.81 -34.25
N ASP A 389 -33.00 22.27 -35.38
CA ASP A 389 -33.38 22.90 -36.66
C ASP A 389 -32.31 23.40 -37.66
N HIS A 390 -32.13 22.65 -38.77
CA HIS A 390 -32.54 23.01 -40.14
C HIS A 390 -31.81 22.20 -41.23
N VAL A 391 -32.56 21.88 -42.29
CA VAL A 391 -32.20 21.07 -43.47
C VAL A 391 -31.22 21.78 -44.42
N SER A 392 -30.17 21.10 -44.88
CA SER A 392 -29.75 21.04 -46.31
C SER A 392 -28.61 20.02 -46.55
N PRO A 393 -28.54 19.35 -47.72
CA PRO A 393 -27.59 18.25 -47.96
C PRO A 393 -26.49 18.68 -48.95
N PHE A 394 -25.23 18.89 -48.56
CA PHE A 394 -24.16 19.05 -49.56
C PHE A 394 -22.75 18.65 -49.07
N THR A 395 -22.22 17.61 -49.72
CA THR A 395 -20.80 17.34 -50.10
C THR A 395 -19.73 17.19 -49.00
N ILE A 396 -19.23 15.95 -48.89
CA ILE A 396 -18.00 15.59 -48.15
C ILE A 396 -16.79 16.18 -48.89
N ALA A 397 -16.29 17.32 -48.42
CA ALA A 397 -14.94 17.77 -48.73
C ALA A 397 -13.96 17.11 -47.74
N ALA A 398 -12.93 16.45 -48.26
CA ALA A 398 -11.85 15.88 -47.44
C ALA A 398 -11.22 16.97 -46.55
N PRO A 399 -11.06 16.74 -45.23
CA PRO A 399 -10.53 17.77 -44.36
C PRO A 399 -9.05 17.99 -44.68
N ALA A 400 -8.73 19.25 -45.01
CA ALA A 400 -7.37 19.74 -45.11
C ALA A 400 -6.60 19.46 -43.81
N ARG A 401 -5.35 19.01 -43.95
CA ARG A 401 -4.41 18.75 -42.85
C ARG A 401 -4.22 20.03 -42.01
N ALA A 402 -4.99 20.15 -40.93
CA ALA A 402 -4.70 21.12 -39.88
C ALA A 402 -3.42 20.67 -39.15
N PRO A 403 -2.48 21.59 -38.84
CA PRO A 403 -1.27 21.22 -38.14
C PRO A 403 -1.63 20.71 -36.74
N LEU A 404 -1.21 19.49 -36.45
CA LEU A 404 -1.32 18.84 -35.15
C LEU A 404 -0.72 19.74 -34.07
N ARG A 405 -1.57 20.48 -33.35
CA ARG A 405 -1.18 21.13 -32.11
C ARG A 405 -0.95 19.99 -31.11
N SER A 406 0.32 19.67 -30.88
CA SER A 406 0.73 18.73 -29.85
C SER A 406 -0.03 19.08 -28.57
N ILE A 407 -0.95 18.21 -28.14
CA ILE A 407 -1.41 18.20 -26.76
C ILE A 407 -0.18 17.74 -25.99
N ASN A 408 0.73 18.68 -25.71
CA ASN A 408 1.73 18.47 -24.69
C ASN A 408 0.91 18.27 -23.42
N PRO A 409 0.92 17.08 -22.79
CA PRO A 409 0.39 16.98 -21.44
C PRO A 409 1.11 18.06 -20.64
N ALA A 410 0.34 18.96 -20.03
CA ALA A 410 0.91 19.99 -19.17
C ALA A 410 1.93 19.29 -18.25
N PRO A 411 3.18 19.76 -18.18
CA PRO A 411 4.16 19.13 -17.31
C PRO A 411 3.55 19.06 -15.92
N PRO A 412 3.61 17.91 -15.21
CA PRO A 412 3.16 17.84 -13.84
C PRO A 412 3.79 19.02 -13.09
N ALA A 413 2.96 19.76 -12.35
CA ALA A 413 3.35 20.94 -11.60
C ALA A 413 4.75 20.72 -11.04
N THR A 414 5.66 21.64 -11.36
CA THR A 414 7.08 21.44 -11.08
C THR A 414 7.24 21.05 -9.61
N PRO A 415 7.93 19.94 -9.29
CA PRO A 415 8.19 19.52 -7.90
C PRO A 415 8.95 20.58 -7.07
N SER A 416 9.33 21.71 -7.68
CA SER A 416 9.95 22.85 -7.01
C SER A 416 9.01 23.74 -6.19
N ALA A 417 7.68 23.67 -6.37
CA ALA A 417 6.75 24.52 -5.60
C ALA A 417 6.24 23.86 -4.30
N ASP A 418 6.10 22.53 -4.29
CA ASP A 418 5.53 21.79 -3.17
C ASP A 418 6.60 21.31 -2.19
N ARG A 419 6.87 22.06 -1.12
CA ARG A 419 7.97 21.76 -0.18
C ARG A 419 7.83 20.42 0.56
N LEU A 420 6.64 19.83 0.60
CA LEU A 420 6.37 18.56 1.29
C LEU A 420 6.46 17.33 0.36
N TRP A 421 6.64 17.54 -0.95
CA TRP A 421 6.69 16.46 -1.93
C TRP A 421 7.68 15.32 -1.60
N PRO A 422 8.89 15.56 -1.04
CA PRO A 422 9.85 14.49 -0.81
C PRO A 422 9.33 13.49 0.23
N PHE A 423 8.64 14.01 1.25
CA PHE A 423 8.06 13.22 2.31
C PHE A 423 6.77 12.52 1.83
N GLU A 424 5.85 13.27 1.22
CA GLU A 424 4.54 12.75 0.75
C GLU A 424 4.69 11.62 -0.27
N SER A 425 5.72 11.66 -1.12
CA SER A 425 5.97 10.61 -2.12
C SER A 425 6.54 9.31 -1.57
N GLN A 426 7.15 9.35 -0.38
CA GLN A 426 7.84 8.20 0.23
C GLN A 426 7.08 7.61 1.41
N LEU A 427 6.20 8.39 2.05
CA LEU A 427 5.41 8.00 3.22
C LEU A 427 4.58 6.70 3.02
N PRO A 428 3.83 6.49 1.92
CA PRO A 428 3.08 5.25 1.72
C PRO A 428 3.96 4.00 1.69
N TRP A 429 5.14 4.12 1.08
CA TRP A 429 6.11 3.03 0.97
C TRP A 429 6.78 2.74 2.31
N LEU A 430 7.07 3.78 3.09
CA LEU A 430 7.59 3.64 4.46
C LEU A 430 6.59 2.87 5.33
N ILE A 431 5.32 3.29 5.33
CA ILE A 431 4.25 2.64 6.11
C ILE A 431 4.07 1.19 5.66
N CYS A 432 4.00 0.94 4.36
CA CYS A 432 3.90 -0.42 3.81
C CYS A 432 5.08 -1.30 4.24
N GLY A 433 6.31 -0.78 4.14
CA GLY A 433 7.52 -1.50 4.54
C GLY A 433 7.56 -1.84 6.03
N LEU A 434 7.20 -0.89 6.89
CA LEU A 434 7.10 -1.10 8.34
C LEU A 434 6.04 -2.16 8.68
N LEU A 435 4.84 -2.06 8.10
CA LEU A 435 3.77 -3.03 8.32
C LEU A 435 4.16 -4.43 7.87
N VAL A 436 4.78 -4.58 6.69
CA VAL A 436 5.24 -5.90 6.22
C VAL A 436 6.35 -6.46 7.12
N ALA A 437 7.26 -5.60 7.61
CA ALA A 437 8.33 -6.02 8.51
C ALA A 437 7.79 -6.54 9.84
N THR A 438 6.77 -5.89 10.42
CA THR A 438 6.23 -6.24 11.73
C THR A 438 5.21 -7.38 11.66
N LEU A 439 4.31 -7.37 10.68
CA LEU A 439 3.34 -8.46 10.45
C LEU A 439 4.01 -9.76 9.99
N GLY A 440 5.22 -9.67 9.41
CA GLY A 440 6.02 -10.83 9.04
C GLY A 440 6.68 -11.54 10.22
N LEU A 441 6.75 -10.91 11.40
CA LEU A 441 7.52 -11.38 12.55
C LEU A 441 7.19 -12.80 13.04
N PRO A 442 5.91 -13.25 13.10
CA PRO A 442 5.58 -14.63 13.52
C PRO A 442 6.28 -15.66 12.65
N TYR A 443 6.29 -15.42 11.34
CA TYR A 443 6.89 -16.32 10.37
C TYR A 443 8.41 -16.38 10.45
N LEU A 444 9.03 -15.26 10.88
CA LEU A 444 10.47 -15.17 11.08
C LEU A 444 10.91 -15.84 12.40
N ASN A 445 10.13 -15.67 13.48
CA ASN A 445 10.47 -16.14 14.82
C ASN A 445 10.08 -17.60 15.09
N GLU A 446 8.97 -18.12 14.53
CA GLU A 446 8.49 -19.48 14.81
C GLU A 446 9.31 -20.62 14.15
N GLY A 447 10.56 -20.34 13.77
CA GLY A 447 11.44 -21.34 13.16
C GLY A 447 11.04 -21.77 11.75
N LEU A 448 9.86 -21.40 11.23
CA LEU A 448 9.45 -21.68 9.85
C LEU A 448 10.49 -21.07 8.88
N TRP A 449 10.78 -19.77 9.00
CA TRP A 449 11.78 -19.11 8.18
C TRP A 449 13.16 -19.77 8.27
N LEU A 450 13.63 -20.01 9.50
CA LEU A 450 14.93 -20.65 9.76
C LEU A 450 15.01 -22.10 9.29
N SER A 451 13.88 -22.80 9.19
CA SER A 451 13.79 -24.17 8.67
C SER A 451 13.84 -24.25 7.14
N LEU A 452 13.57 -23.15 6.44
CA LEU A 452 13.63 -23.13 4.98
C LEU A 452 15.07 -23.29 4.49
N PRO A 453 15.30 -24.02 3.37
CA PRO A 453 16.59 -24.04 2.72
C PRO A 453 17.06 -22.62 2.38
N PRO A 454 18.36 -22.28 2.53
CA PRO A 454 18.88 -20.92 2.29
C PRO A 454 18.50 -20.35 0.91
N GLY A 455 18.49 -21.21 -0.12
CA GLY A 455 18.07 -20.82 -1.47
C GLY A 455 16.60 -20.39 -1.56
N LEU A 456 15.71 -20.98 -0.76
CA LEU A 456 14.30 -20.63 -0.72
C LEU A 456 14.07 -19.34 0.08
N GLN A 457 14.77 -19.14 1.20
CA GLN A 457 14.76 -17.87 1.93
C GLN A 457 15.13 -16.70 1.02
N LEU A 458 16.23 -16.86 0.26
CA LEU A 458 16.68 -15.88 -0.72
C LEU A 458 15.65 -15.65 -1.83
N ALA A 459 15.09 -16.72 -2.41
CA ALA A 459 14.10 -16.61 -3.48
C ALA A 459 12.83 -15.86 -3.02
N LEU A 460 12.35 -16.15 -1.81
CA LEU A 460 11.20 -15.45 -1.22
C LEU A 460 11.52 -13.98 -0.96
N ALA A 461 12.67 -13.68 -0.35
CA ALA A 461 13.09 -12.30 -0.05
C ALA A 461 13.28 -11.47 -1.34
N VAL A 462 13.88 -12.06 -2.38
CA VAL A 462 14.01 -11.45 -3.72
C VAL A 462 12.64 -11.23 -4.35
N GLY A 463 11.72 -12.19 -4.25
CA GLY A 463 10.35 -12.06 -4.75
C GLY A 463 9.59 -10.91 -4.07
N ILE A 464 9.65 -10.85 -2.74
CA ILE A 464 9.06 -9.77 -1.93
C ILE A 464 9.66 -8.42 -2.34
N GLY A 465 10.98 -8.32 -2.42
CA GLY A 465 11.67 -7.12 -2.89
C GLY A 465 11.19 -6.67 -4.27
N ALA A 466 11.16 -7.59 -5.24
CA ALA A 466 10.74 -7.30 -6.61
C ALA A 466 9.29 -6.80 -6.74
N LEU A 467 8.40 -7.22 -5.82
CA LEU A 467 6.99 -6.81 -5.79
C LEU A 467 6.77 -5.50 -5.02
N LEU A 468 7.37 -5.34 -3.84
CA LEU A 468 7.21 -4.17 -2.98
C LEU A 468 8.08 -2.96 -3.40
N GLY A 469 9.09 -3.18 -4.24
CA GLY A 469 10.22 -2.28 -4.44
C GLY A 469 10.00 -1.03 -5.29
N ALA A 470 9.04 -0.16 -5.00
CA ALA A 470 9.04 1.14 -5.69
C ALA A 470 10.15 2.08 -5.17
N THR A 471 10.55 1.98 -3.90
CA THR A 471 11.61 2.78 -3.25
C THR A 471 12.38 1.95 -2.22
N ALA A 472 13.64 2.32 -1.94
CA ALA A 472 14.43 1.64 -0.89
C ALA A 472 13.78 1.73 0.49
N ILE A 473 13.06 2.82 0.76
CA ILE A 473 12.41 3.08 2.06
C ILE A 473 11.39 2.01 2.47
N GLY A 474 10.70 1.39 1.50
CA GLY A 474 9.79 0.29 1.82
C GLY A 474 10.49 -1.05 2.07
N ALA A 475 11.69 -1.25 1.50
CA ALA A 475 12.41 -2.52 1.59
C ALA A 475 13.34 -2.61 2.80
N VAL A 476 13.88 -1.47 3.25
CA VAL A 476 14.87 -1.41 4.35
C VAL A 476 14.33 -1.94 5.69
N PRO A 477 13.11 -1.58 6.16
CA PRO A 477 12.59 -2.12 7.41
C PRO A 477 12.45 -3.65 7.40
N ILE A 478 12.05 -4.22 6.25
CA ILE A 478 11.94 -5.67 6.06
C ILE A 478 13.32 -6.32 6.13
N ALA A 479 14.31 -5.74 5.44
CA ALA A 479 15.70 -6.20 5.51
C ALA A 479 16.27 -6.12 6.94
N ALA A 480 15.94 -5.07 7.69
CA ALA A 480 16.37 -4.90 9.07
C ALA A 480 15.79 -6.01 9.96
N MET A 481 14.50 -6.31 9.82
CA MET A 481 13.86 -7.39 10.58
C MET A 481 14.42 -8.76 10.22
N LEU A 482 14.70 -9.03 8.94
CA LEU A 482 15.36 -10.27 8.52
C LEU A 482 16.72 -10.43 9.21
N LEU A 483 17.54 -9.38 9.26
CA LEU A 483 18.84 -9.45 9.95
C LEU A 483 18.68 -9.59 11.47
N ALA A 484 17.72 -8.89 12.08
CA ALA A 484 17.46 -8.95 13.51
C ALA A 484 17.02 -10.34 13.96
N THR A 485 16.27 -11.06 13.11
CA THR A 485 15.82 -12.45 13.34
C THR A 485 16.86 -13.50 12.95
N GLY A 486 18.06 -13.08 12.53
CA GLY A 486 19.19 -13.98 12.24
C GLY A 486 19.23 -14.53 10.81
N ALA A 487 18.47 -13.96 9.87
CA ALA A 487 18.57 -14.34 8.46
C ALA A 487 19.97 -13.97 7.88
N PRO A 488 20.48 -14.75 6.90
CA PRO A 488 21.75 -14.45 6.25
C PRO A 488 21.77 -13.06 5.60
N ALA A 489 22.92 -12.39 5.63
CA ALA A 489 23.07 -11.04 5.07
C ALA A 489 22.78 -10.99 3.56
N GLY A 490 23.09 -12.08 2.84
CA GLY A 490 22.80 -12.24 1.43
C GLY A 490 21.30 -12.24 1.11
N VAL A 491 20.46 -12.73 2.01
CA VAL A 491 18.99 -12.71 1.88
C VAL A 491 18.47 -11.28 1.98
N ALA A 492 18.94 -10.53 3.00
CA ALA A 492 18.60 -9.11 3.17
C ALA A 492 19.10 -8.27 1.98
N LEU A 493 20.34 -8.49 1.52
CA LEU A 493 20.87 -7.80 0.35
C LEU A 493 20.09 -8.15 -0.93
N GLY A 494 19.75 -9.43 -1.12
CA GLY A 494 18.94 -9.89 -2.24
C GLY A 494 17.60 -9.17 -2.30
N LEU A 495 16.91 -9.01 -1.17
CA LEU A 495 15.66 -8.24 -1.07
C LEU A 495 15.87 -6.77 -1.47
N LEU A 496 16.90 -6.11 -0.95
CA LEU A 496 17.21 -4.70 -1.25
C LEU A 496 17.53 -4.51 -2.74
N VAL A 497 18.38 -5.37 -3.31
CA VAL A 497 18.76 -5.29 -4.73
C VAL A 497 17.57 -5.60 -5.64
N ALA A 498 16.80 -6.65 -5.31
CA ALA A 498 15.62 -7.05 -6.09
C ALA A 498 14.52 -6.00 -6.07
N SER A 499 14.46 -5.15 -5.04
CA SER A 499 13.56 -4.00 -5.04
C SER A 499 13.78 -3.08 -6.24
N GLY A 500 14.93 -3.15 -6.91
CA GLY A 500 15.24 -2.41 -8.14
C GLY A 500 14.57 -3.01 -9.38
N ALA A 501 13.88 -4.15 -9.28
CA ALA A 501 13.05 -4.65 -10.36
C ALA A 501 11.72 -3.89 -10.43
N ALA A 502 11.12 -3.56 -9.26
CA ALA A 502 9.84 -2.89 -9.10
C ALA A 502 8.78 -3.37 -10.11
N LEU A 503 8.57 -4.69 -10.19
CA LEU A 503 7.85 -5.36 -11.28
C LEU A 503 6.49 -4.73 -11.61
N PRO A 504 5.62 -4.41 -10.61
CA PRO A 504 4.29 -3.88 -10.91
C PRO A 504 4.30 -2.53 -11.66
N ARG A 505 5.40 -1.77 -11.54
CA ARG A 505 5.55 -0.41 -12.08
C ARG A 505 6.42 -0.35 -13.32
N ARG A 506 7.61 -0.95 -13.24
CA ARG A 506 8.63 -0.85 -14.31
C ARG A 506 8.34 -1.79 -15.47
N TRP A 507 7.81 -2.98 -15.21
CA TRP A 507 7.55 -3.94 -16.28
C TRP A 507 6.49 -3.44 -17.28
N PRO A 508 5.31 -2.93 -16.85
CA PRO A 508 4.34 -2.36 -17.79
C PRO A 508 4.89 -1.16 -18.57
N LEU A 509 5.64 -0.27 -17.90
CA LEU A 509 6.25 0.91 -18.53
C LEU A 509 7.29 0.53 -19.61
N LEU A 510 8.21 -0.38 -19.29
CA LEU A 510 9.21 -0.84 -20.26
C LEU A 510 8.57 -1.68 -21.36
N ARG A 511 7.51 -2.43 -21.04
CA ARG A 511 6.77 -3.21 -22.04
C ARG A 511 6.08 -2.31 -23.05
N SER A 512 5.47 -1.21 -22.63
CA SER A 512 4.82 -0.27 -23.54
C SER A 512 5.83 0.49 -24.41
N LEU A 513 6.96 0.90 -23.84
CA LEU A 513 7.95 1.70 -24.57
C LEU A 513 8.91 0.86 -25.43
N HIS A 514 9.33 -0.33 -24.98
CA HIS A 514 10.40 -1.13 -25.60
C HIS A 514 9.97 -2.57 -25.94
N GLY A 515 8.73 -2.95 -25.65
CA GLY A 515 8.19 -4.27 -25.93
C GLY A 515 8.44 -5.31 -24.82
N ARG A 516 7.67 -6.41 -24.87
CA ARG A 516 7.63 -7.44 -23.82
C ARG A 516 8.97 -8.12 -23.57
N ARG A 517 9.75 -8.40 -24.63
CA ARG A 517 11.06 -9.08 -24.50
C ARG A 517 12.04 -8.24 -23.69
N PHE A 518 12.17 -6.95 -24.05
CA PHE A 518 13.04 -6.01 -23.36
C PHE A 518 12.69 -5.89 -21.87
N ALA A 519 11.40 -5.66 -21.56
CA ALA A 519 10.91 -5.53 -20.19
C ALA A 519 11.16 -6.79 -19.36
N SER A 520 10.94 -7.98 -19.94
CA SER A 520 11.11 -9.24 -19.24
C SER A 520 12.59 -9.57 -18.98
N VAL A 521 13.49 -9.26 -19.93
CA VAL A 521 14.93 -9.44 -19.72
C VAL A 521 15.45 -8.44 -18.69
N HIS A 522 15.01 -7.18 -18.71
CA HIS A 522 15.36 -6.22 -17.68
C HIS A 522 14.98 -6.72 -16.27
N ALA A 523 13.73 -7.16 -16.11
CA ALA A 523 13.23 -7.74 -14.87
C ALA A 523 14.04 -8.97 -14.44
N ALA A 524 14.29 -9.91 -15.36
CA ALA A 524 15.07 -11.12 -15.08
C ALA A 524 16.51 -10.81 -14.65
N CYS A 525 17.17 -9.82 -15.28
CA CYS A 525 18.50 -9.38 -14.87
C CYS A 525 18.53 -8.88 -13.42
N PHE A 526 17.52 -8.12 -12.99
CA PHE A 526 17.44 -7.66 -11.60
C PHE A 526 17.20 -8.80 -10.62
N ILE A 527 16.27 -9.70 -10.92
CA ILE A 527 15.93 -10.84 -10.05
C ILE A 527 17.10 -11.81 -9.94
N LEU A 528 17.63 -12.27 -11.08
CA LEU A 528 18.75 -13.22 -11.12
C LEU A 528 20.03 -12.59 -10.57
N GLY A 529 20.28 -11.31 -10.90
CA GLY A 529 21.40 -10.55 -10.36
C GLY A 529 21.33 -10.44 -8.83
N ALA A 530 20.16 -10.14 -8.27
CA ALA A 530 19.95 -10.11 -6.82
C ALA A 530 20.21 -11.48 -6.17
N CYS A 531 19.74 -12.58 -6.77
CA CYS A 531 20.02 -13.94 -6.28
C CYS A 531 21.53 -14.23 -6.29
N VAL A 532 22.23 -13.94 -7.39
CA VAL A 532 23.68 -14.18 -7.51
C VAL A 532 24.44 -13.35 -6.48
N ILE A 533 24.11 -12.06 -6.36
CA ILE A 533 24.75 -11.13 -5.42
C ILE A 533 24.53 -11.59 -3.98
N GLY A 534 23.31 -12.01 -3.61
CA GLY A 534 23.01 -12.55 -2.28
C GLY A 534 23.84 -13.80 -1.96
N LEU A 535 23.85 -14.79 -2.86
CA LEU A 535 24.63 -16.01 -2.68
C LEU A 535 26.14 -15.77 -2.59
N LEU A 536 26.66 -14.82 -3.37
CA LEU A 536 28.08 -14.43 -3.31
C LEU A 536 28.39 -13.76 -1.97
N LEU A 537 27.49 -12.94 -1.44
CA LEU A 537 27.75 -12.24 -0.19
C LEU A 537 27.96 -13.22 0.97
N ASP A 538 27.02 -14.15 1.16
CA ASP A 538 27.08 -15.12 2.26
C ASP A 538 28.32 -16.03 2.16
N ARG A 539 28.90 -16.16 0.98
CA ARG A 539 30.11 -16.96 0.74
C ARG A 539 31.41 -16.22 0.98
N PHE A 540 31.45 -14.91 0.72
CA PHE A 540 32.70 -14.15 0.62
C PHE A 540 32.84 -12.98 1.60
N VAL A 541 31.75 -12.52 2.20
CA VAL A 541 31.75 -11.32 3.06
C VAL A 541 31.06 -11.64 4.38
N ALA A 542 31.85 -11.64 5.46
CA ALA A 542 31.30 -11.63 6.80
C ALA A 542 30.76 -10.22 7.09
N VAL A 543 29.43 -10.07 7.09
CA VAL A 543 28.79 -8.83 7.51
C VAL A 543 28.49 -8.94 9.01
N PRO A 544 28.84 -7.93 9.83
CA PRO A 544 28.47 -7.91 11.24
C PRO A 544 26.94 -7.99 11.41
N SER A 545 26.49 -8.63 12.49
CA SER A 545 25.08 -8.63 12.88
C SER A 545 24.56 -7.20 13.06
N ALA A 546 23.24 -7.04 12.91
CA ALA A 546 22.56 -5.75 13.05
C ALA A 546 22.99 -5.01 14.33
N ARG A 547 23.00 -3.67 14.25
CA ARG A 547 23.43 -2.81 15.35
C ARG A 547 22.46 -2.97 16.51
N ALA A 548 22.97 -3.04 17.75
CA ALA A 548 22.14 -2.98 18.94
C ALA A 548 21.37 -1.64 18.96
N HIS A 549 20.07 -1.71 19.20
CA HIS A 549 19.19 -0.56 19.36
C HIS A 549 19.72 0.32 20.51
N ALA A 550 19.86 1.61 20.27
CA ALA A 550 20.26 2.55 21.30
C ALA A 550 19.02 2.98 22.09
N GLU A 551 19.14 3.08 23.42
CA GLU A 551 18.05 3.58 24.27
C GLU A 551 17.50 4.91 23.72
N PRO A 552 16.17 5.02 23.50
CA PRO A 552 15.60 6.16 22.82
C PRO A 552 15.74 7.42 23.66
N GLY A 553 16.73 8.24 23.32
CA GLY A 553 16.89 9.58 23.90
C GLY A 553 15.80 10.56 23.45
N MET A 554 15.66 11.68 24.16
CA MET A 554 14.68 12.75 23.88
C MET A 554 14.70 13.24 22.42
N LEU A 555 15.85 13.19 21.75
CA LEU A 555 15.99 13.55 20.34
C LEU A 555 15.18 12.63 19.41
N HIS A 556 15.13 11.31 19.66
CA HIS A 556 14.33 10.37 18.88
C HIS A 556 12.84 10.71 18.95
N LEU A 557 12.36 11.01 20.17
CA LEU A 557 10.97 11.42 20.40
C LEU A 557 10.62 12.75 19.69
N ILE A 558 11.50 13.75 19.75
CA ILE A 558 11.30 15.02 19.06
C ILE A 558 11.26 14.80 17.54
N CYS A 559 12.21 14.03 16.99
CA CYS A 559 12.24 13.73 15.57
C CYS A 559 10.99 12.96 15.12
N LEU A 560 10.55 11.98 15.90
CA LEU A 560 9.32 11.24 15.64
C LEU A 560 8.09 12.17 15.66
N GLY A 561 7.97 13.02 16.69
CA GLY A 561 6.88 13.99 16.79
C GLY A 561 6.80 14.93 15.58
N LEU A 562 7.95 15.38 15.06
CA LEU A 562 8.02 16.18 13.83
C LEU A 562 7.62 15.39 12.58
N LEU A 563 8.05 14.13 12.44
CA LEU A 563 7.64 13.28 11.32
C LEU A 563 6.13 12.96 11.35
N LEU A 564 5.57 12.70 12.53
CA LEU A 564 4.13 12.51 12.71
C LEU A 564 3.35 13.78 12.36
N LEU A 565 3.85 14.96 12.76
CA LEU A 565 3.26 16.23 12.35
C LEU A 565 3.28 16.40 10.81
N LEU A 566 4.40 16.05 10.15
CA LEU A 566 4.47 16.05 8.70
C LEU A 566 3.48 15.06 8.07
N ALA A 567 3.28 13.88 8.66
CA ALA A 567 2.28 12.89 8.21
C ALA A 567 0.85 13.42 8.34
N VAL A 568 0.52 14.08 9.45
CA VAL A 568 -0.78 14.75 9.64
C VAL A 568 -0.99 15.84 8.59
N VAL A 569 0.01 16.70 8.36
CA VAL A 569 -0.07 17.74 7.34
C VAL A 569 -0.23 17.15 5.93
N ALA A 570 0.51 16.08 5.61
CA ALA A 570 0.39 15.37 4.33
C ALA A 570 -1.03 14.81 4.12
N LEU A 571 -1.61 14.17 5.14
CA LEU A 571 -2.98 13.66 5.10
C LEU A 571 -4.00 14.79 4.91
N LEU A 572 -3.87 15.90 5.64
CA LEU A 572 -4.76 17.06 5.50
C LEU A 572 -4.66 17.70 4.10
N ARG A 573 -3.48 17.70 3.48
CA ARG A 573 -3.26 18.32 2.17
C ARG A 573 -3.70 17.46 0.99
N ARG A 574 -3.52 16.14 1.05
CA ARG A 574 -3.77 15.23 -0.07
C ARG A 574 -4.97 14.29 0.13
N GLY A 575 -5.40 14.09 1.37
CA GLY A 575 -6.28 12.96 1.71
C GLY A 575 -5.53 11.62 1.66
N GLY A 576 -6.07 10.59 2.31
CA GLY A 576 -5.45 9.27 2.29
C GLY A 576 -5.54 8.59 0.93
N ARG A 577 -6.62 8.79 0.18
CA ARG A 577 -6.81 8.14 -1.12
C ARG A 577 -5.75 8.57 -2.11
N GLU A 578 -5.51 9.88 -2.24
CA GLU A 578 -4.48 10.36 -3.16
C GLU A 578 -3.07 9.92 -2.71
N LEU A 579 -2.81 9.98 -1.40
CA LEU A 579 -1.52 9.60 -0.82
C LEU A 579 -1.19 8.12 -1.09
N PHE A 580 -2.12 7.21 -0.78
CA PHE A 580 -1.93 5.76 -0.92
C PHE A 580 -2.25 5.21 -2.31
N ALA A 581 -2.88 5.99 -3.21
CA ALA A 581 -3.07 5.58 -4.62
C ALA A 581 -1.76 5.18 -5.30
N THR A 582 -0.63 5.73 -4.83
CA THR A 582 0.70 5.36 -5.30
C THR A 582 1.09 3.91 -4.99
N LEU A 583 0.50 3.20 -4.03
CA LEU A 583 0.84 1.79 -3.80
C LEU A 583 0.19 0.88 -4.85
N PHE A 584 -1.04 1.17 -5.24
CA PHE A 584 -1.90 0.21 -5.96
C PHE A 584 -2.05 0.52 -7.46
N PHE A 585 -2.02 1.79 -7.84
CA PHE A 585 -2.23 2.22 -9.21
C PHE A 585 -0.96 2.88 -9.73
N PRO A 586 -0.13 2.20 -10.55
CA PRO A 586 0.74 2.93 -11.45
C PRO A 586 -0.19 3.81 -12.29
N LYS A 587 -0.10 5.13 -12.13
CA LYS A 587 -0.88 6.06 -12.96
C LYS A 587 -0.63 5.66 -14.41
N ALA A 588 -1.60 4.99 -15.03
CA ALA A 588 -1.64 4.78 -16.47
C ALA A 588 -1.95 6.16 -17.06
N LEU A 589 -0.88 6.96 -17.17
CA LEU A 589 -0.81 8.18 -17.95
C LEU A 589 -0.09 7.86 -19.24
#